data_AF-A0A346A0W4-F1
#
_entry.id   AF-A0A346A0W4-F1
#
_cell.length_a   1.000
_cell.length_b   1.000
_cell.length_c   1.000
_cell.angle_alpha   90.00
_cell.angle_beta   90.00
_cell.angle_gamma   90.00
#
_symmetry.space_group_name_H-M   'P 1'
#
loop_
_entity.id
_entity.type
_entity.pdbx_description
1 polymer ?
#
loop_
_entity_poly.entity_id
_entity_poly.type
_entity_poly.pdbx_seq_one_letter_code
_entity_poly.pdbx_strand_id
1 'polypeptide(L)'
;MACVLVNGAALYASTASADWHSPYFNRETHDSWTNAEYNDGVCHYRYSRDADDGETHVNRWGDCSHVAIAPDGSAVPIVAPVYAVPVPDDDD
;
A
#
# COMPACT_ATOMS: atom_id res chain seq x y z
N MET A 1 -39.68 16.23 -43.87
CA MET A 1 -39.76 14.75 -43.89
C MET A 1 -38.57 14.23 -43.12
N ALA A 2 -38.83 13.46 -42.06
CA ALA A 2 -37.85 12.94 -41.13
C ALA A 2 -37.09 11.74 -41.69
N CYS A 3 -35.89 11.47 -41.17
CA CYS A 3 -35.54 10.16 -40.61
C CYS A 3 -34.34 10.29 -39.67
N VAL A 4 -34.58 9.92 -38.40
CA VAL A 4 -33.61 9.79 -37.31
C VAL A 4 -33.15 8.34 -37.25
N LEU A 5 -31.83 8.10 -37.16
CA LEU A 5 -31.20 6.88 -36.62
C LEU A 5 -29.87 7.36 -35.97
N VAL A 6 -29.79 7.58 -34.65
CA VAL A 6 -29.29 6.63 -33.62
C VAL A 6 -28.03 5.91 -34.14
N ASN A 7 -26.84 6.16 -33.61
CA ASN A 7 -26.38 5.55 -32.38
C ASN A 7 -25.33 6.46 -31.72
N GLY A 8 -25.67 7.01 -30.56
CA GLY A 8 -24.68 7.56 -29.65
C GLY A 8 -23.77 6.42 -29.22
N ALA A 9 -22.55 6.40 -29.76
CA ALA A 9 -21.45 5.76 -29.09
C ALA A 9 -21.22 6.56 -27.80
N ALA A 10 -21.94 6.20 -26.73
CA ALA A 10 -21.46 6.46 -25.40
C ALA A 10 -20.09 5.79 -25.35
N LEU A 11 -19.04 6.59 -25.57
CA LEU A 11 -17.71 6.25 -25.13
C LEU A 11 -17.86 6.14 -23.62
N TYR A 12 -18.16 4.92 -23.15
CA TYR A 12 -17.81 4.53 -21.81
C TYR A 12 -16.30 4.67 -21.80
N ALA A 13 -15.84 5.87 -21.44
CA ALA A 13 -14.52 6.02 -20.90
C ALA A 13 -14.56 5.11 -19.68
N SER A 14 -14.07 3.88 -19.85
CA SER A 14 -13.58 3.13 -18.73
C SER A 14 -12.62 4.10 -18.07
N THR A 15 -13.03 4.72 -16.97
CA THR A 15 -12.08 5.25 -16.03
C THR A 15 -11.35 3.98 -15.59
N ALA A 16 -10.29 3.64 -16.31
CA ALA A 16 -9.16 3.00 -15.69
C ALA A 16 -8.81 3.98 -14.57
N SER A 17 -9.44 3.77 -13.40
CA SER A 17 -8.82 4.16 -12.16
C SER A 17 -7.48 3.46 -12.26
N ALA A 18 -6.46 4.22 -12.67
CA ALA A 18 -5.10 3.81 -12.46
C ALA A 18 -5.07 3.37 -11.00
N ASP A 19 -4.75 2.11 -10.79
CA ASP A 19 -4.16 1.61 -9.57
C ASP A 19 -2.93 2.49 -9.32
N TRP A 20 -3.13 3.69 -8.77
CA TRP A 20 -2.13 4.75 -8.92
C TRP A 20 -0.91 4.51 -8.04
N HIS A 21 -1.03 3.59 -7.07
CA HIS A 21 0.03 2.70 -6.62
C HIS A 21 -0.61 1.62 -5.74
N SER A 22 -0.77 0.37 -6.22
CA SER A 22 -0.93 -0.74 -5.27
C SER A 22 0.36 -0.81 -4.44
N PRO A 23 0.29 -0.87 -3.10
CA PRO A 23 1.46 -1.04 -2.27
C PRO A 23 2.24 -2.27 -2.74
N TYR A 24 3.46 -2.02 -3.20
CA TYR A 24 4.41 -3.05 -3.57
C TYR A 24 5.21 -3.42 -2.33
N PHE A 25 5.24 -4.71 -2.02
CA PHE A 25 6.17 -5.29 -1.07
C PHE A 25 6.87 -6.47 -1.72
N ASN A 26 8.19 -6.44 -1.75
CA ASN A 26 9.00 -7.55 -2.19
C ASN A 26 10.00 -7.93 -1.11
N ARG A 27 10.16 -9.22 -0.91
CA ARG A 27 11.15 -9.77 0.02
C ARG A 27 11.86 -10.93 -0.65
N GLU A 28 13.16 -10.82 -0.70
CA GLU A 28 14.07 -11.83 -1.25
C GLU A 28 15.04 -12.26 -0.16
N THR A 29 15.32 -13.56 -0.13
CA THR A 29 16.27 -14.14 0.81
C THR A 29 17.19 -15.06 0.04
N HIS A 30 18.50 -14.84 0.16
CA HIS A 30 19.55 -15.61 -0.49
C HIS A 30 20.64 -15.92 0.52
N ASP A 31 20.83 -17.20 0.83
CA ASP A 31 21.71 -17.67 1.90
C ASP A 31 21.42 -16.94 3.24
N SER A 32 22.37 -16.14 3.72
CA SER A 32 22.28 -15.34 4.94
C SER A 32 21.70 -13.93 4.72
N TRP A 33 21.54 -13.49 3.47
CA TRP A 33 21.09 -12.15 3.13
C TRP A 33 19.57 -12.11 2.93
N THR A 34 18.91 -11.19 3.63
CA THR A 34 17.51 -10.84 3.41
C THR A 34 17.40 -9.41 2.94
N ASN A 35 16.77 -9.17 1.80
CA ASN A 35 16.40 -7.83 1.35
C ASN A 35 14.88 -7.71 1.30
N ALA A 36 14.35 -6.57 1.74
CA ALA A 36 12.95 -6.23 1.57
C ALA A 36 12.82 -4.81 1.02
N GLU A 37 11.90 -4.62 0.09
CA GLU A 37 11.56 -3.32 -0.47
C GLU A 37 10.06 -3.11 -0.37
N TYR A 38 9.67 -1.90 0.02
CA TYR A 38 8.28 -1.49 0.08
C TYR A 38 8.11 -0.13 -0.58
N ASN A 39 7.05 -0.01 -1.37
CA ASN A 39 6.65 1.23 -2.01
C ASN A 39 5.12 1.33 -2.07
N ASP A 40 4.55 2.37 -1.47
CA ASP A 40 3.12 2.72 -1.58
C ASP A 40 2.90 4.01 -2.38
N GLY A 41 3.94 4.53 -3.02
CA GLY A 41 3.92 5.81 -3.73
C GLY A 41 4.12 7.03 -2.81
N VAL A 42 3.90 6.88 -1.50
CA VAL A 42 4.20 7.90 -0.47
C VAL A 42 5.39 7.51 0.39
N CYS A 43 5.39 6.28 0.87
CA CYS A 43 6.48 5.70 1.64
C CYS A 43 7.32 4.77 0.76
N HIS A 44 8.63 4.96 0.76
CA HIS A 44 9.58 4.01 0.20
C HIS A 44 10.55 3.56 1.28
N TYR A 45 10.78 2.26 1.42
CA TYR A 45 11.90 1.79 2.23
C TYR A 45 12.59 0.59 1.60
N ARG A 46 13.89 0.50 1.87
CA ARG A 46 14.71 -0.67 1.58
C ARG A 46 15.36 -1.16 2.87
N TYR A 47 15.16 -2.43 3.16
CA TYR A 47 15.71 -3.16 4.28
C TYR A 47 16.68 -4.21 3.76
N SER A 48 17.84 -4.36 4.41
CA SER A 48 18.81 -5.41 4.14
C SER A 48 19.35 -5.94 5.46
N ARG A 49 19.46 -7.25 5.60
CA ARG A 49 20.04 -7.90 6.77
C ARG A 49 20.93 -9.06 6.35
N ASP A 50 22.15 -9.06 6.87
CA ASP A 50 23.03 -10.22 6.85
C ASP A 50 22.87 -10.99 8.17
N ALA A 51 22.56 -12.28 8.07
CA ALA A 51 22.40 -13.16 9.22
C ALA A 51 23.75 -13.68 9.78
N ASP A 52 24.83 -13.69 9.00
CA ASP A 52 26.15 -14.16 9.42
C ASP A 52 26.79 -13.18 10.41
N ASP A 53 26.76 -11.88 10.08
CA ASP A 53 27.34 -10.82 10.91
C ASP A 53 26.29 -10.05 11.74
N GLY A 54 25.00 -10.27 11.46
CA GLY A 54 23.89 -9.60 12.12
C GLY A 54 23.68 -8.14 11.69
N GLU A 55 24.40 -7.69 10.66
CA GLU A 55 24.34 -6.31 10.18
C GLU A 55 22.99 -6.01 9.53
N THR A 56 22.39 -4.88 9.88
CA THR A 56 21.07 -4.45 9.37
C THR A 56 21.15 -3.04 8.83
N HIS A 57 20.71 -2.86 7.58
CA HIS A 57 20.63 -1.59 6.90
C HIS A 57 19.18 -1.25 6.57
N VAL A 58 18.77 -0.04 6.91
CA VAL A 58 17.44 0.48 6.60
C VAL A 58 17.57 1.87 6.00
N ASN A 59 17.03 2.04 4.80
CA ASN A 59 16.88 3.33 4.15
C ASN A 59 15.40 3.62 3.95
N ARG A 60 14.99 4.86 4.24
CA ARG A 60 13.61 5.31 4.21
C ARG A 60 13.51 6.66 3.50
N TRP A 61 12.50 6.80 2.66
CA TRP A 61 12.21 8.01 1.90
C TRP A 61 10.71 8.30 1.88
N GLY A 62 10.35 9.58 1.84
CA GLY A 62 8.96 10.02 1.82
C GLY A 62 8.28 10.03 3.20
N ASP A 63 6.95 10.16 3.21
CA ASP A 63 6.16 10.07 4.45
C ASP A 63 5.78 8.62 4.71
N CYS A 64 6.29 8.09 5.80
CA CYS A 64 6.04 6.71 6.21
C CYS A 64 5.42 6.65 7.61
N SER A 65 4.74 7.72 8.04
CA SER A 65 4.13 7.83 9.37
C SER A 65 3.00 6.81 9.60
N HIS A 66 2.49 6.21 8.52
CA HIS A 66 1.40 5.23 8.49
C HIS A 66 1.88 3.78 8.38
N VAL A 67 3.20 3.52 8.32
CA VAL A 67 3.78 2.17 8.23
C VAL A 67 4.90 2.01 9.25
N ALA A 68 4.90 0.90 9.97
CA ALA A 68 6.01 0.44 10.80
C ALA A 68 6.81 -0.63 10.04
N ILE A 69 8.14 -0.62 10.20
CA ILE A 69 9.02 -1.65 9.64
C ILE A 69 9.38 -2.60 10.77
N ALA A 70 8.97 -3.86 10.65
CA ALA A 70 9.27 -4.89 11.63
C ALA A 70 10.75 -5.33 11.55
N PRO A 71 11.31 -5.98 12.60
CA PRO A 71 12.72 -6.39 12.63
C PRO A 71 13.14 -7.40 11.55
N ASP A 72 12.18 -8.00 10.86
CA ASP A 72 12.38 -8.90 9.72
C ASP A 72 12.31 -8.19 8.37
N GLY A 73 12.08 -6.86 8.38
CA GLY A 73 11.94 -6.03 7.19
C GLY A 73 10.51 -5.91 6.65
N SER A 74 9.53 -6.53 7.30
CA SER A 74 8.13 -6.51 6.85
C SER A 74 7.44 -5.17 7.12
N ALA A 75 6.61 -4.72 6.18
CA ALA A 75 5.79 -3.51 6.31
C ALA A 75 4.52 -3.83 7.10
N VAL A 76 4.28 -3.11 8.19
CA VAL A 76 3.08 -3.26 9.02
C VAL A 76 2.32 -1.94 9.04
N PRO A 77 1.05 -1.88 8.58
CA PRO A 77 0.27 -0.65 8.63
C PRO A 77 0.03 -0.22 10.08
N ILE A 78 0.17 1.07 10.34
CA ILE A 78 -0.12 1.66 11.65
C ILE A 78 -1.61 2.03 11.64
N VAL A 79 -2.44 1.15 12.20
CA VAL A 79 -3.87 1.42 12.37
C VAL A 79 -4.03 2.33 13.59
N ALA A 80 -4.45 3.58 13.37
CA ALA A 80 -4.86 4.44 14.47
C ALA A 80 -6.10 3.84 15.16
N PRO A 81 -6.21 3.89 16.50
CA PRO A 81 -7.39 3.38 17.18
C PRO A 81 -8.62 4.15 16.69
N VAL A 82 -9.54 3.46 16.02
CA VAL A 82 -10.90 3.96 15.80
C VAL A 82 -11.54 4.02 17.17
N TYR A 83 -11.67 5.21 17.73
CA TYR A 83 -12.48 5.44 18.91
C TYR A 83 -13.91 5.02 18.54
N ALA A 84 -14.36 3.87 19.04
CA ALA A 84 -15.74 3.44 18.89
C ALA A 84 -16.60 4.50 19.58
N VAL A 85 -17.27 5.33 18.79
CA VAL A 85 -18.34 6.18 19.32
C VAL A 85 -19.45 5.22 19.75
N PRO A 86 -19.87 5.22 21.03
CA PRO A 86 -20.99 4.40 21.44
C PRO A 86 -22.22 4.83 20.62
N VAL A 87 -22.80 3.88 19.89
CA VAL A 87 -24.14 4.05 19.32
C VAL A 87 -25.09 4.28 20.50
N PRO A 88 -25.87 5.37 20.51
CA PRO A 88 -26.91 5.52 21.53
C PRO A 88 -27.87 4.34 21.40
N ASP A 89 -28.06 3.65 22.52
CA ASP A 89 -29.05 2.59 22.68
C ASP A 89 -30.43 3.26 22.65
N ASP A 90 -31.09 3.24 21.50
CA ASP A 90 -32.49 3.66 21.36
C ASP A 90 -33.34 2.45 21.79
N ASP A 91 -33.55 2.33 23.10
CA ASP A 91 -34.46 1.36 23.74
C ASP A 91 -35.91 1.83 23.53
N ASP A 92 -36.66 1.15 22.66
CA ASP A 92 -38.13 1.19 22.54
C ASP A 92 -38.71 -0.24 22.62
#